data_AF-A0A0L8VQI4-F1
#
_entry.id   AF-A0A0L8VQI4-F1
#
_cell.length_a   1.000
_cell.length_b   1.000
_cell.length_c   1.000
_cell.angle_alpha   90.00
_cell.angle_beta   90.00
_cell.angle_gamma   90.00
#
_symmetry.space_group_name_H-M   'P 1'
#
loop_
_entity.id
_entity.type
_entity.pdbx_description
1 polymer ?
#
loop_
_entity_poly.entity_id
_entity_poly.type
_entity_poly.pdbx_seq_one_letter_code
_entity_poly.pdbx_strand_id
1 'polypeptide(L)'
;MAPKKKSNDRAIQAKGSEAEQLIEDYLVSQYKPFSVNDIVQNLHNKVTKTTATKALENLVNEKRIVSKTFGKIIIYSCNEQDTALPSNIDPSQFDFETVLQLRNDLIELERDKSMAKDALDSVTKEPENEDLLTIIENEENELKKIESKLQSLQDDWDPANDEIVKRIMSEDTLLQKEITKRSKICKNLIATIKDSVCPKNMNEFLEEIGFEDI
;
A
#
# COMPACT_ATOMS: atom_id res chain seq x y z
N MET A 1 4.60 16.84 -14.03
CA MET A 1 4.83 17.08 -12.59
C MET A 1 5.58 15.89 -12.02
N ALA A 2 6.84 16.07 -11.61
CA ALA A 2 7.64 15.02 -11.00
C ALA A 2 7.19 14.76 -9.55
N PRO A 3 7.09 13.50 -9.10
CA PRO A 3 6.61 13.20 -7.75
C PRO A 3 7.66 13.61 -6.72
N LYS A 4 7.23 14.42 -5.74
CA LYS A 4 8.06 14.87 -4.63
C LYS A 4 8.49 13.67 -3.78
N LYS A 5 9.81 13.50 -3.63
CA LYS A 5 10.44 12.56 -2.70
C LYS A 5 9.90 12.80 -1.29
N LYS A 6 9.35 11.75 -0.66
CA LYS A 6 8.93 11.74 0.75
C LYS A 6 10.10 12.19 1.63
N SER A 7 9.83 13.11 2.54
CA SER A 7 10.75 13.58 3.56
C SER A 7 11.22 12.41 4.42
N ASN A 8 12.52 12.10 4.36
CA ASN A 8 13.16 11.27 5.38
C ASN A 8 12.99 11.96 6.72
N ASP A 9 12.34 11.29 7.67
CA ASP A 9 12.57 11.54 9.09
C ASP A 9 14.08 11.40 9.31
N ARG A 10 14.78 12.53 9.40
CA ARG A 10 16.19 12.54 9.79
C ARG A 10 16.21 12.27 11.29
N ALA A 11 16.28 10.98 11.64
CA ALA A 11 16.68 10.57 12.98
C ALA A 11 17.91 11.39 13.41
N ILE A 12 17.87 11.93 14.62
CA ILE A 12 18.97 12.68 15.21
C ILE A 12 20.22 11.82 15.09
N GLN A 13 21.20 12.31 14.33
CA GLN A 13 22.43 11.57 14.06
C GLN A 13 23.33 11.68 15.28
N ALA A 14 23.59 10.56 15.95
CA ALA A 14 24.52 10.49 17.06
C ALA A 14 25.94 10.88 16.58
N LYS A 15 26.65 11.67 17.38
CA LYS A 15 27.99 12.18 17.03
C LYS A 15 28.99 11.92 18.15
N GLY A 16 30.25 11.69 17.77
CA GLY A 16 31.35 11.50 18.72
C GLY A 16 31.11 10.31 19.64
N SER A 17 31.32 10.52 20.95
CA SER A 17 31.20 9.49 21.99
C SER A 17 29.82 8.82 22.07
N GLU A 18 28.75 9.54 21.73
CA GLU A 18 27.39 8.96 21.67
C GLU A 18 27.28 7.90 20.56
N ALA A 19 27.96 8.11 19.43
CA ALA A 19 27.98 7.14 18.34
C ALA A 19 28.84 5.91 18.68
N GLU A 20 29.92 6.09 19.43
CA GLU A 20 30.79 5.00 19.91
C GLU A 20 30.02 4.09 20.86
N GLN A 21 29.39 4.67 21.90
CA GLN A 21 28.62 3.91 22.88
C GLN A 21 27.47 3.15 22.21
N LEU A 22 26.74 3.80 21.30
CA LEU A 22 25.61 3.18 20.61
C LEU A 22 26.03 2.02 19.69
N ILE A 23 27.19 2.11 19.06
CA ILE A 23 27.74 1.03 18.23
C ILE A 23 28.23 -0.14 19.09
N GLU A 24 28.91 0.15 20.20
CA GLU A 24 29.39 -0.87 21.13
C GLU A 24 28.23 -1.62 21.80
N ASP A 25 27.24 -0.91 22.32
CA ASP A 25 26.04 -1.49 22.92
C ASP A 25 25.32 -2.42 21.93
N TYR A 26 25.26 -2.00 20.66
CA TYR A 26 24.69 -2.81 19.59
C TYR A 26 25.51 -4.09 19.33
N LEU A 27 26.84 -3.98 19.23
CA LEU A 27 27.72 -5.14 19.00
C LEU A 27 27.66 -6.13 20.18
N VAL A 28 27.63 -5.62 21.41
CA VAL A 28 27.49 -6.44 22.63
C VAL A 28 26.13 -7.13 22.68
N SER A 29 25.04 -6.39 22.42
CA SER A 29 23.68 -6.95 22.44
C SER A 29 23.47 -8.05 21.40
N GLN A 30 24.04 -7.88 20.20
CA GLN A 30 23.87 -8.86 19.12
C GLN A 30 24.85 -10.02 19.20
N TYR A 31 26.00 -9.85 19.86
CA TYR A 31 27.09 -10.82 20.00
C TYR A 31 27.43 -11.53 18.67
N LYS A 32 27.47 -10.76 17.58
CA LYS A 32 27.69 -11.23 16.21
C LYS A 32 28.67 -10.32 15.45
N PRO A 33 29.50 -10.87 14.54
CA PRO A 33 30.40 -10.09 13.71
C PRO A 33 29.65 -9.37 12.57
N PHE A 34 29.91 -8.08 12.38
CA PHE A 34 29.27 -7.25 11.34
C PHE A 34 30.27 -6.40 10.56
N SER A 35 29.92 -6.00 9.33
CA SER A 35 30.66 -4.97 8.59
C SER A 35 30.16 -3.56 8.93
N VAL A 36 30.94 -2.53 8.60
CA VAL A 36 30.53 -1.12 8.78
C VAL A 36 29.18 -0.81 8.13
N ASN A 37 28.92 -1.33 6.92
CA ASN A 37 27.67 -1.07 6.22
C ASN A 37 26.48 -1.69 6.95
N ASP A 38 26.63 -2.92 7.45
CA ASP A 38 25.58 -3.64 8.15
C ASP A 38 25.23 -2.93 9.47
N ILE A 39 26.25 -2.46 10.21
CA ILE A 39 26.06 -1.71 11.45
C ILE A 39 25.25 -0.44 11.20
N VAL A 40 25.60 0.34 10.17
CA VAL A 40 24.87 1.57 9.81
C VAL A 40 23.42 1.30 9.42
N GLN A 41 23.17 0.20 8.69
CA GLN A 41 21.82 -0.22 8.30
C GLN A 41 20.99 -0.70 9.49
N ASN A 42 21.55 -1.56 10.35
CA ASN A 42 20.87 -2.12 11.52
C ASN A 42 20.58 -1.05 12.57
N LEU A 43 21.40 0.00 12.65
CA LEU A 43 21.15 1.19 13.46
C LEU A 43 20.22 2.20 12.78
N HIS A 44 19.55 1.83 11.68
CA HIS A 44 18.61 2.67 10.92
C HIS A 44 19.17 4.04 10.53
N ASN A 45 20.44 4.11 10.16
CA ASN A 45 21.16 5.35 9.83
C ASN A 45 21.20 6.41 10.97
N LYS A 46 21.03 6.00 12.23
CA LYS A 46 21.28 6.85 13.41
C LYS A 46 22.73 7.32 13.50
N VAL A 47 23.66 6.58 12.90
CA VAL A 47 25.07 6.96 12.74
C VAL A 47 25.40 6.99 11.26
N THR A 48 26.07 8.05 10.79
CA THR A 48 26.52 8.11 9.39
C THR A 48 27.67 7.15 9.15
N LYS A 49 27.85 6.67 7.91
CA LYS A 49 28.96 5.76 7.56
C LYS A 49 30.32 6.30 7.98
N THR A 50 30.59 7.58 7.73
CA THR A 50 31.86 8.23 8.11
C THR A 50 32.05 8.29 9.62
N THR A 51 30.99 8.60 10.38
CA THR A 51 31.03 8.61 11.85
C THR A 51 31.21 7.20 12.40
N ALA A 52 30.51 6.21 11.84
CA ALA A 52 30.60 4.81 12.26
C ALA A 52 31.99 4.23 12.02
N THR A 53 32.63 4.49 10.88
CA THR A 53 34.01 4.06 10.62
C THR A 53 34.97 4.63 11.66
N LYS A 54 34.90 5.93 11.94
CA LYS A 54 35.74 6.58 12.95
C LYS A 54 35.50 6.05 14.36
N ALA A 55 34.24 5.90 14.74
CA ALA A 55 33.85 5.36 16.04
C ALA A 55 34.35 3.92 16.21
N LEU A 56 34.22 3.07 15.18
CA LEU A 56 34.73 1.70 15.19
C LEU A 56 36.25 1.65 15.27
N GLU A 57 36.97 2.51 14.55
CA GLU A 57 38.43 2.63 14.67
C GLU A 57 38.85 3.05 16.09
N ASN A 58 38.17 4.01 16.69
CA ASN A 58 38.41 4.44 18.07
C ASN A 58 38.15 3.30 19.07
N LEU A 59 37.01 2.61 18.97
CA LEU A 59 36.67 1.48 19.84
C LEU A 59 37.67 0.31 19.71
N VAL A 60 38.20 0.08 18.51
CA VAL A 60 39.29 -0.90 18.29
C VAL A 60 40.59 -0.43 18.94
N ASN A 61 40.94 0.85 18.82
CA ASN A 61 42.14 1.42 19.44
C ASN A 61 42.08 1.36 20.97
N GLU A 62 40.90 1.60 21.54
CA GLU A 62 40.60 1.45 22.97
C GLU A 62 40.48 -0.01 23.43
N LYS A 63 40.59 -0.98 22.49
CA LYS A 63 40.45 -2.43 22.72
C LYS A 63 39.09 -2.83 23.31
N ARG A 64 38.06 -2.03 23.08
CA ARG A 64 36.67 -2.31 23.52
C ARG A 64 35.96 -3.27 22.58
N ILE A 65 36.37 -3.29 21.31
CA ILE A 65 35.90 -4.22 20.28
C ILE A 65 37.08 -4.82 19.51
N VAL A 66 36.86 -5.96 18.87
CA VAL A 66 37.82 -6.58 17.96
C VAL A 66 37.46 -6.27 16.51
N SER A 67 38.49 -6.13 15.67
CA SER A 67 38.33 -6.06 14.22
C SER A 67 39.25 -7.02 13.51
N LYS A 68 38.79 -7.54 12.37
CA LYS A 68 39.59 -8.39 11.49
C LYS A 68 39.34 -8.03 10.04
N THR A 69 40.42 -7.86 9.30
CA THR A 69 40.38 -7.52 7.88
C THR A 69 40.32 -8.79 7.03
N PHE A 70 39.32 -8.87 6.15
CA PHE A 70 39.13 -9.91 5.17
C PHE A 70 39.15 -9.29 3.77
N GLY A 71 40.33 -9.28 3.13
CA GLY A 71 40.52 -8.64 1.84
C GLY A 71 40.25 -7.13 1.89
N LYS A 72 39.15 -6.68 1.26
CA LYS A 72 38.74 -5.27 1.23
C LYS A 72 37.74 -4.89 2.34
N ILE A 73 37.25 -5.86 3.10
CA ILE A 73 36.19 -5.65 4.10
C ILE A 73 36.80 -5.82 5.49
N ILE A 74 36.42 -4.95 6.42
CA ILE A 74 36.76 -5.07 7.84
C ILE A 74 35.49 -5.51 8.58
N ILE A 75 35.63 -6.55 9.38
CA ILE A 75 34.58 -7.11 10.22
C ILE A 75 34.87 -6.75 11.66
N TYR A 76 33.87 -6.25 12.37
CA TYR A 76 33.95 -5.81 13.76
C TYR A 76 33.06 -6.70 14.62
N SER A 77 33.52 -7.04 15.81
CA SER A 77 32.77 -7.82 16.80
C SER A 77 33.08 -7.31 18.19
N CYS A 78 32.16 -7.50 19.15
CA CYS A 78 32.48 -7.29 20.55
C CYS A 78 33.56 -8.28 21.02
N ASN A 79 34.26 -7.93 22.10
CA ASN A 79 35.20 -8.83 22.75
C ASN A 79 34.49 -10.06 23.30
N GLU A 80 35.22 -11.18 23.43
CA GLU A 80 34.72 -12.37 24.11
C GLU A 80 34.28 -12.00 25.53
N GLN A 81 33.03 -12.32 25.84
CA GLN A 81 32.49 -12.16 27.19
C GLN A 81 32.45 -13.54 27.84
N ASP A 82 33.01 -13.63 29.04
CA ASP A 82 32.83 -14.82 29.88
C ASP A 82 31.40 -14.79 30.42
N THR A 83 30.46 -15.28 29.63
CA THR A 83 29.06 -15.41 30.01
C THR A 83 28.92 -16.59 30.96
N ALA A 84 29.44 -16.44 32.18
CA ALA A 84 29.14 -17.36 33.25
C ALA A 84 27.63 -17.32 33.52
N LEU A 85 27.00 -18.49 33.61
CA LEU A 85 25.62 -18.58 34.07
C LEU A 85 25.55 -17.95 35.49
N PRO A 86 24.54 -17.11 35.76
CA PRO A 86 24.29 -16.62 37.11
C PRO A 86 24.25 -17.80 38.09
N SER A 87 24.85 -17.64 39.28
CA SER A 87 25.07 -18.75 40.24
C SER A 87 23.79 -19.46 40.71
N ASN A 88 22.63 -18.85 40.45
CA ASN A 88 21.29 -19.35 40.77
C ASN A 88 20.63 -20.13 39.62
N ILE A 89 21.30 -20.30 38.48
CA ILE A 89 20.76 -20.99 37.31
C ILE A 89 21.48 -22.32 37.16
N ASP A 90 20.72 -23.41 37.24
CA ASP A 90 21.22 -24.75 36.97
C ASP A 90 21.31 -24.96 35.44
N PRO A 91 22.51 -25.18 34.88
CA PRO A 91 22.69 -25.41 33.45
C PRO A 91 21.90 -26.63 32.94
N SER A 92 21.58 -27.60 33.82
CA SER A 92 20.83 -28.80 33.46
C SER A 92 19.36 -28.53 33.12
N GLN A 93 18.81 -27.38 33.52
CA GLN A 93 17.44 -26.97 33.15
C GLN A 93 17.32 -26.47 31.71
N PHE A 94 18.45 -26.22 31.04
CA PHE A 94 18.49 -25.75 29.65
C PHE A 94 19.11 -26.82 28.75
N ASP A 95 18.74 -28.07 28.99
CA ASP A 95 19.15 -29.17 28.12
C ASP A 95 18.39 -29.14 26.77
N PHE A 96 18.93 -29.88 25.81
CA PHE A 96 18.37 -29.94 24.47
C PHE A 96 16.94 -30.52 24.47
N GLU A 97 16.65 -31.44 25.39
CA GLU A 97 15.35 -32.11 25.48
C GLU A 97 14.27 -31.16 25.97
N THR A 98 14.55 -30.36 27.01
CA THR A 98 13.64 -29.32 27.52
C THR A 98 13.37 -28.26 26.45
N VAL A 99 14.38 -27.82 25.70
CA VAL A 99 14.20 -26.87 24.60
C VAL A 99 13.36 -27.47 23.46
N LEU A 100 13.54 -28.76 23.16
CA LEU A 100 12.76 -29.46 22.15
C LEU A 100 11.30 -29.61 22.59
N GLN A 101 11.05 -29.95 23.85
CA GLN A 101 9.72 -30.02 24.42
C GLN A 101 9.01 -28.67 24.37
N LEU A 102 9.66 -27.60 24.83
CA LEU A 102 9.10 -26.24 24.76
C LEU A 102 8.78 -25.79 23.33
N ARG A 103 9.56 -26.24 22.34
CA ARG A 103 9.24 -25.99 20.92
C ARG A 103 7.98 -26.72 20.47
N ASN A 104 7.81 -27.98 20.86
CA ASN A 104 6.61 -28.75 20.53
C ASN A 104 5.38 -28.13 21.19
N ASP A 105 5.48 -27.78 22.48
CA ASP A 105 4.41 -27.11 23.22
C ASP A 105 4.02 -25.77 22.57
N LEU A 106 5.01 -25.01 22.08
CA LEU A 106 4.76 -23.77 21.36
C LEU A 106 3.99 -24.02 20.06
N ILE A 107 4.39 -25.04 19.28
CA ILE A 107 3.70 -25.40 18.02
C ILE A 107 2.26 -25.82 18.30
N GLU A 108 2.02 -26.62 19.34
CA GLU A 108 0.67 -27.02 19.73
C GLU A 108 -0.17 -25.81 20.16
N LEU A 109 0.38 -24.93 21.00
CA LEU A 109 -0.31 -23.73 21.47
C LEU A 109 -0.62 -22.75 20.33
N GLU A 110 0.28 -22.60 19.35
CA GLU A 110 0.03 -21.79 18.16
C GLU A 110 -1.10 -22.38 17.30
N ARG A 111 -1.16 -23.71 17.18
CA ARG A 111 -2.25 -24.40 16.47
C ARG A 111 -3.59 -24.17 17.16
N ASP A 112 -3.64 -24.35 18.48
CA ASP A 112 -4.86 -24.18 19.26
C ASP A 112 -5.34 -22.73 19.25
N LYS A 113 -4.41 -21.77 19.32
CA LYS A 113 -4.72 -20.34 19.12
C LYS A 113 -5.33 -20.07 17.75
N SER A 114 -4.79 -20.66 16.68
CA SER A 114 -5.34 -20.50 15.34
C SER A 114 -6.77 -21.04 15.26
N MET A 115 -7.00 -22.24 15.78
CA MET A 115 -8.33 -22.86 15.79
C MET A 115 -9.34 -22.03 16.59
N ALA A 116 -8.96 -21.54 17.77
CA ALA A 116 -9.82 -20.69 18.59
C ALA A 116 -10.13 -19.36 17.90
N LYS A 117 -9.16 -18.78 17.18
CA LYS A 117 -9.37 -17.57 16.39
C LYS A 117 -10.33 -17.81 15.23
N ASP A 118 -10.16 -18.91 14.49
CA ASP A 118 -11.06 -19.25 13.38
C ASP A 118 -12.50 -19.45 13.86
N ALA A 119 -12.68 -20.08 15.02
CA ALA A 119 -13.99 -20.23 15.65
C ALA A 119 -14.59 -18.87 16.05
N LEU A 120 -13.80 -17.97 16.63
CA LEU A 120 -14.25 -16.63 16.99
C LEU A 120 -14.62 -15.80 15.74
N ASP A 121 -13.78 -15.83 14.72
CA ASP A 121 -14.02 -15.13 13.45
C ASP A 121 -15.26 -15.68 12.74
N SER A 122 -15.57 -16.98 12.90
CA SER A 122 -16.81 -17.56 12.37
C SER A 122 -18.06 -17.03 13.08
N VAL A 123 -18.03 -16.91 14.41
CA VAL A 123 -19.18 -16.46 15.21
C VAL A 123 -19.40 -14.95 15.06
N THR A 124 -18.32 -14.16 15.05
CA THR A 124 -18.39 -12.70 14.94
C THR A 124 -18.76 -12.18 13.55
N LYS A 125 -18.73 -13.02 12.51
CA LYS A 125 -19.28 -12.68 11.19
C LYS A 125 -20.78 -12.61 11.18
N GLU A 126 -21.43 -13.35 12.08
CA GLU A 126 -22.88 -13.33 12.20
C GLU A 126 -23.27 -12.11 13.06
N PRO A 127 -24.23 -11.29 12.61
CA PRO A 127 -24.73 -10.19 13.43
C PRO A 127 -25.44 -10.73 14.68
N GLU A 128 -25.52 -9.90 15.72
CA GLU A 128 -26.18 -10.29 16.95
C GLU A 128 -27.67 -10.60 16.72
N ASN A 129 -28.25 -11.45 17.58
CA ASN A 129 -29.64 -11.89 17.42
C ASN A 129 -30.65 -10.73 17.40
N GLU A 130 -30.39 -9.66 18.15
CA GLU A 130 -31.24 -8.46 18.17
C GLU A 130 -31.13 -7.66 16.85
N ASP A 131 -29.92 -7.56 16.31
CA ASP A 131 -29.66 -6.92 15.02
C ASP A 131 -30.26 -7.72 13.86
N LEU A 132 -30.24 -9.05 13.93
CA LEU A 132 -30.87 -9.94 12.93
C LEU A 132 -32.36 -9.64 12.75
N LEU A 133 -33.10 -9.44 13.85
CA LEU A 133 -34.52 -9.10 13.79
C LEU A 133 -34.75 -7.76 13.08
N THR A 134 -33.91 -6.77 13.38
CA THR A 134 -33.96 -5.45 12.74
C THR A 134 -33.61 -5.52 11.25
N ILE A 135 -32.62 -6.34 10.88
CA ILE A 135 -32.23 -6.57 9.48
C ILE A 135 -33.38 -7.23 8.73
N ILE A 136 -34.00 -8.28 9.29
CA ILE A 136 -35.15 -8.96 8.68
C ILE A 136 -36.29 -7.98 8.44
N GLU A 137 -36.66 -7.18 9.45
CA GLU A 137 -37.74 -6.19 9.31
C GLU A 137 -37.44 -5.16 8.22
N ASN A 138 -36.19 -4.68 8.14
CA ASN A 138 -35.79 -3.74 7.08
C ASN A 138 -35.85 -4.37 5.69
N GLU A 139 -35.33 -5.58 5.52
CA GLU A 139 -35.36 -6.30 4.24
C GLU A 139 -36.80 -6.62 3.81
N GLU A 140 -37.68 -7.00 4.73
CA GLU A 140 -39.10 -7.20 4.44
C GLU A 140 -39.79 -5.90 4.01
N ASN A 141 -39.43 -4.78 4.62
CA ASN A 141 -39.96 -3.47 4.24
C ASN A 141 -39.44 -3.02 2.86
N GLU A 142 -38.17 -3.25 2.55
CA GLU A 142 -37.60 -2.97 1.23
C GLU A 142 -38.21 -3.87 0.15
N LEU A 143 -38.42 -5.17 0.44
CA LEU A 143 -39.14 -6.08 -0.46
C LEU A 143 -40.54 -5.55 -0.79
N LYS A 144 -41.32 -5.17 0.22
CA LYS A 144 -42.66 -4.59 0.01
C LYS A 144 -42.63 -3.33 -0.85
N LYS A 145 -41.64 -2.46 -0.66
CA LYS A 145 -41.48 -1.25 -1.49
C LYS A 145 -41.13 -1.60 -2.93
N ILE A 146 -40.21 -2.54 -3.14
CA ILE A 146 -39.80 -2.99 -4.47
C ILE A 146 -40.97 -3.66 -5.19
N GLU A 147 -41.72 -4.52 -4.50
CA GLU A 147 -42.92 -5.16 -5.05
C GLU A 147 -43.99 -4.15 -5.43
N SER A 148 -44.28 -3.17 -4.56
CA SER A 148 -45.24 -2.11 -4.88
C SER A 148 -44.81 -1.28 -6.09
N LYS A 149 -43.51 -0.95 -6.20
CA LYS A 149 -42.96 -0.23 -7.35
C LYS A 149 -42.99 -1.06 -8.62
N LEU A 150 -42.69 -2.36 -8.52
CA LEU A 150 -42.78 -3.28 -9.64
C LEU A 150 -44.22 -3.35 -10.15
N GLN A 151 -45.18 -3.46 -9.24
CA GLN A 151 -46.60 -3.51 -9.58
C GLN A 151 -47.04 -2.21 -10.27
N SER A 152 -46.69 -1.04 -9.75
CA SER A 152 -47.02 0.23 -10.43
C SER A 152 -46.41 0.31 -11.83
N LEU A 153 -45.17 -0.16 -12.01
CA LEU A 153 -44.52 -0.17 -13.32
C LEU A 153 -45.17 -1.17 -14.29
N GLN A 154 -45.69 -2.30 -13.78
CA GLN A 154 -46.42 -3.28 -14.58
C GLN A 154 -47.81 -2.78 -14.97
N ASP A 155 -48.51 -2.11 -14.05
CA ASP A 155 -49.83 -1.52 -14.31
C ASP A 155 -49.73 -0.36 -15.33
N ASP A 156 -48.66 0.42 -15.27
CA ASP A 156 -48.37 1.50 -16.22
C ASP A 156 -47.70 1.02 -17.53
N TRP A 157 -47.44 -0.30 -17.66
CA TRP A 157 -46.76 -0.85 -18.83
C TRP A 157 -47.73 -1.10 -20.00
N ASP A 158 -47.52 -0.38 -21.09
CA ASP A 158 -48.18 -0.65 -22.37
C ASP A 158 -47.19 -1.35 -23.33
N PRO A 159 -47.47 -2.59 -23.77
CA PRO A 159 -46.66 -3.31 -24.75
C PRO A 159 -46.44 -2.55 -26.07
N ALA A 160 -47.38 -1.67 -26.47
CA ALA A 160 -47.24 -0.86 -27.67
C ALA A 160 -46.09 0.17 -27.58
N ASN A 161 -45.72 0.58 -26.36
CA ASN A 161 -44.60 1.50 -26.15
C ASN A 161 -43.25 0.87 -26.52
N ASP A 162 -43.09 -0.45 -26.43
CA ASP A 162 -41.81 -1.10 -26.73
C ASP A 162 -41.42 -0.99 -28.21
N GLU A 163 -42.38 -1.16 -29.13
CA GLU A 163 -42.14 -0.95 -30.56
C GLU A 163 -41.88 0.53 -30.91
N ILE A 164 -42.60 1.44 -30.26
CA ILE A 164 -42.42 2.89 -30.44
C ILE A 164 -41.02 3.30 -29.96
N VAL A 165 -40.61 2.86 -28.77
CA VAL A 165 -39.29 3.15 -28.20
C VAL A 165 -38.19 2.58 -29.10
N LYS A 166 -38.32 1.33 -29.56
CA LYS A 166 -37.35 0.73 -30.50
C LYS A 166 -37.22 1.54 -31.79
N ARG A 167 -38.34 2.00 -32.35
CA ARG A 167 -38.33 2.86 -33.54
C ARG A 167 -37.59 4.17 -33.27
N ILE A 168 -37.98 4.89 -32.21
CA ILE A 168 -37.35 6.17 -31.84
C ILE A 168 -35.85 6.01 -31.61
N MET A 169 -35.42 4.97 -30.87
CA MET A 169 -34.00 4.70 -30.64
C MET A 169 -33.25 4.41 -31.95
N SER A 170 -33.88 3.69 -32.88
CA SER A 170 -33.29 3.40 -34.19
C SER A 170 -33.14 4.66 -35.05
N GLU A 171 -34.15 5.53 -35.05
CA GLU A 171 -34.15 6.81 -35.77
C GLU A 171 -33.11 7.77 -35.17
N ASP A 172 -33.05 7.90 -33.85
CA ASP A 172 -32.03 8.70 -33.17
C ASP A 172 -30.62 8.21 -33.50
N THR A 173 -30.38 6.90 -33.50
CA THR A 173 -29.10 6.32 -33.89
C THR A 173 -28.71 6.69 -35.33
N LEU A 174 -29.67 6.70 -36.25
CA LEU A 174 -29.45 7.12 -37.64
C LEU A 174 -29.15 8.62 -37.73
N LEU A 175 -29.91 9.45 -37.02
CA LEU A 175 -29.71 10.89 -36.96
C LEU A 175 -28.34 11.24 -36.38
N GLN A 176 -27.92 10.63 -35.28
CA GLN A 176 -26.59 10.83 -34.68
C GLN A 176 -25.45 10.48 -35.63
N LYS A 177 -25.58 9.36 -36.37
CA LYS A 177 -24.60 8.97 -37.40
C LYS A 177 -24.51 10.02 -38.50
N GLU A 178 -25.64 10.55 -38.92
CA GLU A 178 -25.71 11.52 -40.01
C GLU A 178 -25.20 12.90 -39.58
N ILE A 179 -25.55 13.35 -38.37
CA ILE A 179 -24.99 14.56 -37.73
C ILE A 179 -23.47 14.43 -37.64
N THR A 180 -22.96 13.29 -37.18
CA THR A 180 -21.51 13.06 -37.07
C THR A 180 -20.82 13.13 -38.43
N LYS A 181 -21.39 12.51 -39.47
CA LYS A 181 -20.87 12.58 -40.84
C LYS A 181 -20.87 14.01 -41.37
N ARG A 182 -22.00 14.71 -41.24
CA ARG A 182 -22.16 16.09 -41.71
C ARG A 182 -21.23 17.05 -40.98
N SER A 183 -21.12 16.95 -39.66
CA SER A 183 -20.17 17.73 -38.85
C SER A 183 -18.73 17.48 -39.31
N LYS A 184 -18.35 16.23 -39.62
CA LYS A 184 -17.02 15.92 -40.16
C LYS A 184 -16.79 16.55 -41.54
N ILE A 185 -17.78 16.52 -42.43
CA ILE A 185 -17.72 17.15 -43.75
C ILE A 185 -17.58 18.67 -43.60
N CYS A 186 -18.39 19.30 -42.75
CA CYS A 186 -18.30 20.73 -42.45
C CYS A 186 -16.94 21.12 -41.90
N LYS A 187 -16.40 20.36 -40.92
CA LYS A 187 -15.06 20.60 -40.36
C LYS A 187 -13.96 20.48 -41.41
N ASN A 188 -14.05 19.49 -42.30
CA ASN A 188 -13.12 19.35 -43.41
C ASN A 188 -13.22 20.51 -44.40
N LEU A 189 -14.44 20.98 -44.72
CA LEU A 189 -14.65 22.13 -45.59
C LEU A 189 -14.07 23.41 -44.98
N ILE A 190 -14.31 23.65 -43.68
CA ILE A 190 -13.75 24.78 -42.94
C ILE A 190 -12.22 24.73 -42.97
N ALA A 191 -11.61 23.56 -42.79
CA ALA A 191 -10.16 23.39 -42.90
C ALA A 191 -9.65 23.72 -44.32
N THR A 192 -10.30 23.24 -45.37
CA THR A 192 -9.94 23.56 -46.75
C THR A 192 -10.06 25.06 -47.06
N ILE A 193 -11.12 25.72 -46.55
CA ILE A 193 -11.30 27.18 -46.68
C ILE A 193 -10.20 27.92 -45.93
N LYS A 194 -9.81 27.45 -44.74
CA LYS A 194 -8.70 28.01 -43.98
C LYS A 194 -7.42 28.02 -44.78
N ASP A 195 -7.12 26.91 -45.44
CA ASP A 195 -5.90 26.72 -46.21
C ASP A 195 -5.91 27.50 -47.54
N SER A 196 -7.10 27.72 -48.13
CA SER A 196 -7.25 28.37 -49.44
C SER A 196 -7.41 29.90 -49.35
N VAL A 197 -8.21 30.38 -48.38
CA VAL A 197 -8.59 31.80 -48.22
C VAL A 197 -7.71 32.50 -47.18
N CYS A 198 -7.05 31.74 -46.29
CA CYS A 198 -6.16 32.24 -45.24
C CYS A 198 -6.74 33.43 -44.42
N PRO A 199 -7.96 33.34 -43.88
CA PRO A 199 -8.54 34.41 -43.08
C PRO A 199 -7.72 34.63 -41.79
N LYS A 200 -7.58 35.88 -41.34
CA LYS A 200 -6.86 36.23 -40.10
C LYS A 200 -7.54 35.66 -38.85
N ASN A 201 -8.87 35.64 -38.84
CA ASN A 201 -9.69 35.03 -37.80
C ASN A 201 -10.80 34.22 -38.48
N MET A 202 -10.78 32.90 -38.30
CA MET A 202 -11.73 32.00 -38.95
C MET A 202 -13.14 32.15 -38.39
N ASN A 203 -13.29 32.44 -37.09
CA ASN A 203 -14.61 32.50 -36.47
C ASN A 203 -15.39 33.75 -36.92
N GLU A 204 -14.74 34.92 -36.97
CA GLU A 204 -15.35 36.15 -37.52
C GLU A 204 -15.73 35.97 -39.00
N PHE A 205 -14.87 35.31 -39.78
CA PHE A 205 -15.17 35.01 -41.19
C PHE A 205 -16.37 34.07 -41.34
N LEU A 206 -16.49 33.04 -40.49
CA LEU A 206 -17.63 32.12 -40.50
C LEU A 206 -18.94 32.82 -40.08
N GLU A 207 -18.89 33.73 -39.10
CA GLU A 207 -20.05 34.55 -38.70
C GLU A 207 -20.48 35.52 -39.81
N GLU A 208 -19.53 36.17 -40.50
CA GLU A 208 -19.83 37.07 -41.62
C GLU A 208 -20.53 36.39 -42.80
N ILE A 209 -20.22 35.11 -43.06
CA ILE A 209 -20.91 34.30 -44.09
C ILE A 209 -22.18 33.64 -43.58
N GLY A 210 -22.57 33.87 -42.33
CA GLY A 210 -23.78 33.34 -41.70
C GLY A 210 -23.70 31.87 -41.30
N PHE A 211 -22.51 31.34 -41.01
CA PHE A 211 -22.34 29.99 -40.47
C PHE A 211 -22.48 29.99 -38.95
N GLU A 212 -23.42 29.22 -38.44
CA GLU A 212 -23.62 28.96 -37.01
C GLU A 212 -23.23 27.51 -36.70
N ASP A 213 -22.39 27.30 -35.67
CA ASP A 213 -22.01 25.95 -35.23
C ASP A 213 -23.16 25.32 -34.43
N ILE A 214 -23.48 24.05 -34.71
CA ILE A 214 -24.58 23.27 -34.09
C ILE A 214 -24.04 22.42 -32.95
#